data_AF-A0A066X485-F1
#
_entry.id   AF-A0A066X485-F1
#
_cell.length_a   1.000
_cell.length_b   1.000
_cell.length_c   1.000
_cell.angle_alpha   90.00
_cell.angle_beta   90.00
_cell.angle_gamma   90.00
#
_symmetry.space_group_name_H-M   'P 1'
#
loop_
_entity.id
_entity.type
_entity.pdbx_description
1 polymer ?
#
loop_
_entity_poly.entity_id
_entity_poly.type
_entity_poly.pdbx_seq_one_letter_code
_entity_poly.pdbx_strand_id
1 'polypeptide(L)'
;MHIIESLLPPNEAAILPASHSATRALVNLTLVSRSMYDFTTRLLRRRCMHVDSTRRLSLLLLSILSPPLMSLPSTLSLKCITSLYISPFGKSLDDKPTAMWVRELFCEVSDTLKRLVVDMPFGSLSGYDDHLDVRPTLTDGFQRLSKLEELVCLRDYPALTFMSRTFTVNCWSLWPKLRRAVLFKAPVGSHCFWYDTANTASLEQVVLVRPLDLGTANIKGDYRGVLQKFDHLVPRRLKIVLADVESDLADVQTADWAKHDPEGLVVVEKYHIPTSFYGDEGVDELCCGWVKTAALNGSIWSWAGQPIVAAPGDAGE
;
A
#
# COMPACT_ATOMS: atom_id res chain seq x y z
N MET A 1 13.56 -21.90 -21.12
CA MET A 1 13.03 -20.76 -20.35
C MET A 1 13.15 -20.96 -18.84
N HIS A 2 12.97 -22.17 -18.30
CA HIS A 2 13.05 -22.46 -16.84
C HIS A 2 14.34 -22.04 -16.12
N ILE A 3 15.48 -21.98 -16.82
CA ILE A 3 16.76 -21.54 -16.20
C ILE A 3 16.71 -20.06 -15.80
N ILE A 4 16.06 -19.19 -16.58
CA ILE A 4 15.98 -17.76 -16.24
C ILE A 4 15.03 -17.54 -15.07
N GLU A 5 13.92 -18.28 -15.01
CA GLU A 5 12.98 -18.22 -13.89
C GLU A 5 13.64 -18.68 -12.59
N SER A 6 14.56 -19.66 -12.63
CA SER A 6 15.33 -20.10 -11.46
C SER A 6 16.27 -19.03 -10.87
N LEU A 7 16.56 -17.95 -11.60
CA LEU A 7 17.33 -16.82 -11.05
C LEU A 7 16.49 -15.95 -10.09
N LEU A 8 15.16 -16.05 -10.16
CA LEU A 8 14.26 -15.27 -9.33
C LEU A 8 13.96 -16.00 -8.01
N PRO A 9 13.73 -15.24 -6.92
CA PRO A 9 13.20 -15.83 -5.69
C PRO A 9 11.86 -16.54 -5.95
N PRO A 10 11.60 -17.67 -5.24
CA PRO A 10 10.40 -18.47 -5.45
C PRO A 10 9.11 -17.73 -5.09
N ASN A 11 9.17 -16.74 -4.20
CA ASN A 11 8.01 -15.93 -3.90
C ASN A 11 7.65 -15.05 -5.10
N GLU A 12 6.54 -15.37 -5.78
CA GLU A 12 6.07 -14.61 -6.93
C GLU A 12 5.69 -13.15 -6.63
N ALA A 13 5.38 -12.89 -5.37
CA ALA A 13 4.93 -11.60 -4.90
C ALA A 13 6.12 -10.64 -4.62
N ALA A 14 7.39 -11.09 -4.66
CA ALA A 14 8.49 -10.20 -4.35
C ALA A 14 8.73 -9.16 -5.47
N ILE A 15 8.90 -7.88 -5.10
CA ILE A 15 9.31 -6.78 -5.97
C ILE A 15 10.80 -6.51 -5.75
N LEU A 16 11.61 -6.83 -6.74
CA LEU A 16 13.07 -6.82 -6.63
C LEU A 16 13.63 -5.43 -7.02
N PRO A 17 14.47 -4.81 -6.17
CA PRO A 17 15.12 -3.56 -6.51
C PRO A 17 16.20 -3.75 -7.59
N ALA A 18 16.65 -2.65 -8.18
CA ALA A 18 17.73 -2.64 -9.18
C ALA A 18 19.09 -3.15 -8.64
N SER A 19 19.28 -3.08 -7.32
CA SER A 19 20.48 -3.61 -6.65
C SER A 19 20.49 -5.14 -6.53
N HIS A 20 19.35 -5.80 -6.66
CA HIS A 20 19.23 -7.26 -6.50
C HIS A 20 19.97 -7.99 -7.62
N SER A 21 20.72 -9.05 -7.27
CA SER A 21 21.53 -9.84 -8.21
C SER A 21 20.70 -10.38 -9.38
N ALA A 22 19.51 -10.92 -9.10
CA ALA A 22 18.58 -11.39 -10.12
C ALA A 22 18.15 -10.27 -11.09
N THR A 23 17.81 -9.08 -10.60
CA THR A 23 17.45 -7.94 -11.45
C THR A 23 18.61 -7.57 -12.39
N ARG A 24 19.85 -7.53 -11.87
CA ARG A 24 21.05 -7.26 -12.69
C ARG A 24 21.28 -8.33 -13.74
N ALA A 25 21.10 -9.61 -13.38
CA ALA A 25 21.22 -10.72 -14.32
C ALA A 25 20.20 -10.62 -15.45
N LEU A 26 18.94 -10.30 -15.14
CA LEU A 26 17.88 -10.08 -16.13
C LEU A 26 18.19 -8.88 -17.04
N VAL A 27 18.67 -7.76 -16.49
CA VAL A 27 19.09 -6.61 -17.32
C VAL A 27 20.26 -6.99 -18.24
N ASN A 28 21.26 -7.73 -17.75
CA ASN A 28 22.36 -8.17 -18.60
C ASN A 28 21.87 -9.11 -19.71
N LEU A 29 20.89 -9.99 -19.42
CA LEU A 29 20.28 -10.88 -20.41
C LEU A 29 19.55 -10.12 -21.53
N THR A 30 18.87 -9.00 -21.23
CA THR A 30 18.25 -8.17 -22.28
C THR A 30 19.28 -7.50 -23.19
N LEU A 31 20.50 -7.26 -22.69
CA LEU A 31 21.58 -6.63 -23.47
C LEU A 31 22.33 -7.63 -24.36
N VAL A 32 22.49 -8.88 -23.92
CA VAL A 32 23.30 -9.88 -24.63
C VAL A 32 22.51 -10.78 -25.59
N SER A 33 21.19 -10.89 -25.44
CA SER A 33 20.37 -11.80 -26.25
C SER A 33 19.07 -11.17 -26.75
N ARG A 34 18.97 -10.99 -28.07
CA ARG A 34 17.74 -10.54 -28.74
C ARG A 34 16.61 -11.56 -28.64
N SER A 35 16.91 -12.86 -28.66
CA SER A 35 15.89 -13.91 -28.56
C SER A 35 15.25 -13.97 -27.18
N MET A 36 15.98 -13.59 -26.14
CA MET A 36 15.47 -13.56 -24.76
C MET A 36 14.96 -12.19 -24.34
N TYR A 37 15.13 -11.15 -25.16
CA TYR A 37 14.81 -9.77 -24.84
C TYR A 37 13.36 -9.61 -24.38
N ASP A 38 12.42 -10.10 -25.18
CA ASP A 38 11.00 -9.93 -24.92
C ASP A 38 10.56 -10.63 -23.63
N PHE A 39 10.89 -11.92 -23.49
CA PHE A 39 10.58 -12.70 -22.29
C PHE A 39 11.19 -12.08 -21.02
N THR A 40 12.47 -11.72 -21.07
CA THR A 40 13.19 -11.13 -19.94
C THR A 40 12.65 -9.75 -19.56
N THR A 41 12.25 -8.94 -20.56
CA THR A 41 11.65 -7.62 -20.31
C THR A 41 10.28 -7.75 -19.66
N ARG A 42 9.45 -8.71 -20.08
CA ARG A 42 8.17 -9.00 -19.38
C ARG A 42 8.41 -9.41 -17.93
N LEU A 43 9.44 -10.20 -17.68
CA LEU A 43 9.80 -10.65 -16.34
C LEU A 43 10.27 -9.50 -15.46
N LEU A 44 11.15 -8.62 -15.98
CA LEU A 44 11.57 -7.38 -15.32
C LEU A 44 10.37 -6.50 -14.94
N ARG A 45 9.38 -6.37 -15.84
CA ARG A 45 8.20 -5.53 -15.60
C ARG A 45 7.19 -6.12 -14.65
N ARG A 46 7.16 -7.44 -14.50
CA ARG A 46 6.32 -8.10 -13.49
C ARG A 46 6.96 -8.11 -12.12
N ARG A 47 8.29 -8.24 -12.04
CA ARG A 47 9.00 -8.60 -10.80
C ARG A 47 9.99 -7.57 -10.29
N CYS A 48 10.40 -6.60 -11.10
CA CYS A 48 11.52 -5.69 -10.78
C CYS A 48 11.15 -4.20 -10.94
N MET A 49 9.86 -3.86 -11.01
CA MET A 49 9.44 -2.47 -11.15
C MET A 49 9.57 -1.72 -9.83
N HIS A 50 10.75 -1.10 -9.67
CA HIS A 50 11.13 -0.37 -8.47
C HIS A 50 11.60 1.05 -8.82
N VAL A 51 10.70 2.01 -8.68
CA VAL A 51 10.91 3.42 -9.00
C VAL A 51 11.09 4.21 -7.71
N ASP A 52 12.34 4.48 -7.33
CA ASP A 52 12.71 5.06 -6.02
C ASP A 52 13.17 6.53 -6.11
N SER A 53 12.92 7.18 -7.24
CA SER A 53 13.24 8.59 -7.42
C SER A 53 12.49 9.18 -8.61
N THR A 54 12.25 10.49 -8.55
CA THR A 54 11.76 11.31 -9.66
C THR A 54 12.56 11.07 -10.94
N ARG A 55 13.89 10.95 -10.86
CA ARG A 55 14.75 10.71 -12.03
C ARG A 55 14.46 9.36 -12.69
N ARG A 56 14.26 8.29 -11.91
CA ARG A 56 13.91 6.98 -12.49
C ARG A 56 12.51 7.00 -13.09
N LEU A 57 11.58 7.69 -12.45
CA LEU A 57 10.22 7.85 -12.95
C LEU A 57 10.20 8.58 -14.30
N SER A 58 10.91 9.71 -14.42
CA SER A 58 10.98 10.47 -15.67
C SER A 58 11.67 9.68 -16.78
N LEU A 59 12.78 8.97 -16.49
CA LEU A 59 13.44 8.10 -17.46
C LEU A 59 12.54 6.96 -17.94
N LEU A 60 11.75 6.36 -17.05
CA LEU A 60 10.78 5.32 -17.42
C LEU A 60 9.75 5.89 -18.40
N LEU A 61 9.13 7.02 -18.08
CA LEU A 61 8.13 7.67 -18.95
C LEU A 61 8.71 8.08 -20.29
N LEU A 62 9.89 8.73 -20.28
CA LEU A 62 10.58 9.14 -21.50
C LEU A 62 10.93 7.94 -22.39
N SER A 63 11.27 6.77 -21.81
CA SER A 63 11.57 5.57 -22.58
C SER A 63 10.35 5.01 -23.34
N ILE A 64 9.13 5.32 -22.89
CA ILE A 64 7.89 4.88 -23.54
C ILE A 64 7.44 5.90 -24.57
N LEU A 65 7.62 7.18 -24.27
CA LEU A 65 7.24 8.29 -25.16
C LEU A 65 8.23 8.51 -26.30
N SER A 66 9.46 8.00 -26.19
CA SER A 66 10.48 8.14 -27.23
C SER A 66 10.18 7.25 -28.44
N PRO A 67 10.36 7.75 -29.67
CA PRO A 67 10.18 6.94 -30.88
C PRO A 67 11.17 5.75 -30.89
N PRO A 68 10.74 4.57 -31.36
CA PRO A 68 11.59 3.39 -31.39
C PRO A 68 12.79 3.63 -32.31
N LEU A 69 14.01 3.47 -31.77
CA LEU A 69 15.22 3.48 -32.58
C LEU A 69 15.23 2.22 -33.45
N MET A 70 15.39 2.37 -34.78
CA MET A 70 15.24 1.30 -35.77
C MET A 70 16.14 0.06 -35.54
N SER A 71 17.19 0.18 -34.74
CA SER A 71 18.16 -0.88 -34.45
C SER A 71 17.88 -1.68 -33.16
N LEU A 72 16.96 -1.20 -32.32
CA LEU A 72 16.61 -1.80 -31.03
C LEU A 72 15.25 -2.53 -31.11
N PRO A 73 15.05 -3.58 -30.31
CA PRO A 73 13.74 -4.20 -30.17
C PRO A 73 12.69 -3.16 -29.71
N SER A 74 11.45 -3.31 -30.16
CA SER A 74 10.36 -2.41 -29.78
C SER A 74 10.23 -2.34 -28.26
N THR A 75 10.09 -1.13 -27.72
CA THR A 75 9.75 -0.93 -26.32
C THR A 75 8.40 -1.60 -26.06
N LEU A 76 8.41 -2.62 -25.18
CA LEU A 76 7.16 -3.27 -24.80
C LEU A 76 6.23 -2.24 -24.14
N SER A 77 4.92 -2.44 -24.19
CA SER A 77 3.96 -1.60 -23.48
C SER A 77 4.02 -1.80 -21.96
N LEU A 78 3.86 -0.73 -21.17
CA LEU A 78 3.79 -0.82 -19.70
C LEU A 78 2.63 -1.65 -19.17
N LYS A 79 1.65 -2.00 -20.04
CA LYS A 79 0.51 -2.88 -19.75
C LYS A 79 0.87 -4.33 -19.35
N CYS A 80 2.11 -4.62 -19.04
CA CYS A 80 2.54 -5.89 -18.45
C CYS A 80 2.99 -5.74 -16.99
N ILE A 81 2.96 -4.51 -16.44
CA ILE A 81 3.29 -4.24 -15.04
C ILE A 81 2.09 -4.63 -14.18
N THR A 82 2.29 -5.63 -13.33
CA THR A 82 1.28 -6.10 -12.36
C THR A 82 1.61 -5.72 -10.93
N SER A 83 2.88 -5.40 -10.65
CA SER A 83 3.37 -5.05 -9.32
C SER A 83 4.36 -3.91 -9.43
N LEU A 84 4.21 -2.87 -8.60
CA LEU A 84 5.01 -1.66 -8.66
C LEU A 84 5.39 -1.20 -7.24
N TYR A 85 6.66 -0.91 -7.04
CA TYR A 85 7.12 -0.07 -5.95
C TYR A 85 7.40 1.34 -6.48
N ILE A 86 6.88 2.37 -5.81
CA ILE A 86 7.09 3.77 -6.17
C ILE A 86 7.41 4.64 -4.95
N SER A 87 8.48 5.41 -5.05
CA SER A 87 8.93 6.40 -4.06
C SER A 87 9.61 7.56 -4.78
N PRO A 88 8.85 8.35 -5.53
CA PRO A 88 9.44 9.32 -6.43
C PRO A 88 9.82 10.60 -5.69
N PHE A 89 9.06 10.96 -4.66
CA PHE A 89 9.27 12.15 -3.83
C PHE A 89 10.42 11.96 -2.84
N GLY A 90 11.13 13.05 -2.57
CA GLY A 90 12.10 13.12 -1.48
C GLY A 90 11.42 13.33 -0.13
N LYS A 91 11.76 14.42 0.55
CA LYS A 91 11.21 14.75 1.88
C LYS A 91 9.86 15.47 1.84
N SER A 92 9.49 16.05 0.70
CA SER A 92 8.25 16.81 0.53
C SER A 92 7.45 16.27 -0.65
N LEU A 93 6.13 16.22 -0.48
CA LEU A 93 5.14 15.94 -1.51
C LEU A 93 4.91 17.16 -2.42
N ASP A 94 5.31 18.36 -2.02
CA ASP A 94 5.07 19.63 -2.73
C ASP A 94 5.94 19.80 -3.99
N ASP A 95 5.75 18.89 -4.96
CA ASP A 95 6.45 18.83 -6.24
C ASP A 95 5.46 18.41 -7.34
N LYS A 96 4.91 19.42 -8.02
CA LYS A 96 3.93 19.24 -9.11
C LYS A 96 4.47 18.45 -10.30
N PRO A 97 5.68 18.72 -10.85
CA PRO A 97 6.27 17.89 -11.89
C PRO A 97 6.32 16.40 -11.52
N THR A 98 6.78 16.07 -10.31
CA THR A 98 6.81 14.67 -9.84
C THR A 98 5.40 14.09 -9.73
N ALA A 99 4.44 14.84 -9.20
CA ALA A 99 3.04 14.41 -9.12
C ALA A 99 2.41 14.14 -10.50
N MET A 100 2.69 14.98 -11.49
CA MET A 100 2.26 14.77 -12.87
C MET A 100 2.84 13.47 -13.45
N TRP A 101 4.13 13.21 -13.25
CA TRP A 101 4.73 11.96 -13.71
C TRP A 101 4.14 10.73 -13.01
N VAL A 102 3.81 10.81 -11.73
CA VAL A 102 3.12 9.72 -11.02
C VAL A 102 1.76 9.45 -11.67
N ARG A 103 0.99 10.51 -11.92
CA ARG A 103 -0.31 10.42 -12.60
C ARG A 103 -0.19 9.76 -13.98
N GLU A 104 0.76 10.20 -14.81
CA GLU A 104 0.98 9.61 -16.13
C GLU A 104 1.35 8.13 -16.05
N LEU A 105 2.23 7.74 -15.12
CA LEU A 105 2.56 6.33 -14.90
C LEU A 105 1.31 5.52 -14.53
N PHE A 106 0.47 6.04 -13.63
CA PHE A 106 -0.76 5.36 -13.22
C PHE A 106 -1.80 5.28 -14.33
N CYS A 107 -1.86 6.25 -15.24
CA CYS A 107 -2.63 6.13 -16.47
C CYS A 107 -2.17 4.92 -17.31
N GLU A 108 -0.87 4.78 -17.52
CA GLU A 108 -0.27 3.71 -18.34
C GLU A 108 -0.44 2.30 -17.76
N VAL A 109 -0.49 2.17 -16.42
CA VAL A 109 -0.63 0.86 -15.75
C VAL A 109 -2.03 0.61 -15.17
N SER A 110 -2.98 1.53 -15.40
CA SER A 110 -4.32 1.54 -14.81
C SER A 110 -5.11 0.23 -14.99
N ASP A 111 -4.91 -0.43 -16.12
CA ASP A 111 -5.61 -1.64 -16.52
C ASP A 111 -4.89 -2.93 -16.13
N THR A 112 -3.72 -2.88 -15.50
CA THR A 112 -2.85 -4.05 -15.32
C THR A 112 -2.25 -4.14 -13.93
N LEU A 113 -2.07 -3.01 -13.25
CA LEU A 113 -1.52 -2.96 -11.91
C LEU A 113 -2.48 -3.60 -10.90
N LYS A 114 -2.01 -4.65 -10.24
CA LYS A 114 -2.73 -5.36 -9.17
C LYS A 114 -2.17 -5.07 -7.79
N ARG A 115 -0.88 -4.75 -7.72
CA ARG A 115 -0.18 -4.52 -6.46
C ARG A 115 0.65 -3.25 -6.50
N LEU A 116 0.48 -2.41 -5.50
CA LEU A 116 1.18 -1.14 -5.39
C LEU A 116 1.78 -0.98 -3.98
N VAL A 117 3.08 -0.76 -3.94
CA VAL A 117 3.80 -0.32 -2.73
C VAL A 117 4.21 1.13 -2.94
N VAL A 118 3.67 2.02 -2.14
CA VAL A 118 3.89 3.47 -2.20
C VAL A 118 4.68 3.91 -0.97
N ASP A 119 5.79 4.60 -1.22
CA ASP A 119 6.61 5.25 -0.20
C ASP A 119 6.68 6.75 -0.54
N MET A 120 5.68 7.51 -0.08
CA MET A 120 5.53 8.94 -0.32
C MET A 120 5.23 9.67 0.99
N PRO A 121 5.74 10.89 1.19
CA PRO A 121 5.53 11.67 2.42
C PRO A 121 4.16 12.37 2.40
N PHE A 122 3.06 11.61 2.43
CA PHE A 122 1.71 12.19 2.35
C PHE A 122 1.40 13.20 3.45
N GLY A 123 2.06 13.07 4.61
CA GLY A 123 1.91 13.98 5.73
C GLY A 123 2.63 15.33 5.56
N SER A 124 3.53 15.47 4.58
CA SER A 124 4.36 16.69 4.46
C SER A 124 3.64 17.89 3.83
N LEU A 125 2.53 17.67 3.14
CA LEU A 125 1.76 18.70 2.44
C LEU A 125 0.34 18.67 2.98
N SER A 126 -0.11 19.72 3.64
CA SER A 126 -1.48 19.80 4.16
C SER A 126 -2.49 20.00 3.00
N GLY A 127 -3.76 19.64 3.22
CA GLY A 127 -4.81 19.94 2.25
C GLY A 127 -5.13 21.44 2.10
N TYR A 128 -4.74 22.25 3.08
CA TYR A 128 -4.95 23.70 3.08
C TYR A 128 -3.81 24.47 2.37
N ASP A 129 -2.62 23.86 2.28
CA ASP A 129 -1.40 24.47 1.73
C ASP A 129 -1.06 23.98 0.30
N ASP A 130 -1.96 23.22 -0.33
CA ASP A 130 -1.76 22.61 -1.65
C ASP A 130 -1.93 23.60 -2.82
N HIS A 131 -1.09 24.63 -2.84
CA HIS A 131 -1.11 25.71 -3.82
C HIS A 131 -0.71 25.29 -5.24
N LEU A 132 -0.07 24.13 -5.40
CA LEU A 132 0.33 23.57 -6.69
C LEU A 132 -0.65 22.51 -7.22
N ASP A 133 -1.77 22.26 -6.52
CA ASP A 133 -2.72 21.18 -6.81
C ASP A 133 -2.05 19.80 -6.93
N VAL A 134 -1.07 19.51 -6.07
CA VAL A 134 -0.37 18.21 -6.06
C VAL A 134 -1.32 17.11 -5.62
N ARG A 135 -2.10 17.31 -4.55
CA ARG A 135 -3.00 16.29 -4.00
C ARG A 135 -4.14 15.95 -4.97
N PRO A 136 -4.81 16.91 -5.64
CA PRO A 136 -5.73 16.62 -6.75
C PRO A 136 -5.06 15.84 -7.89
N THR A 137 -3.83 16.18 -8.26
CA THR A 137 -3.10 15.51 -9.35
C THR A 137 -2.82 14.05 -9.02
N LEU A 138 -2.34 13.79 -7.80
CA LEU A 138 -2.14 12.43 -7.31
C LEU A 138 -3.47 11.69 -7.22
N THR A 139 -4.52 12.33 -6.70
CA THR A 139 -5.87 11.74 -6.60
C THR A 139 -6.37 11.24 -7.96
N ASP A 140 -6.27 12.04 -9.03
CA ASP A 140 -6.66 11.61 -10.39
C ASP A 140 -5.85 10.40 -10.87
N GLY A 141 -4.55 10.33 -10.55
CA GLY A 141 -3.73 9.17 -10.83
C GLY A 141 -4.20 7.92 -10.07
N PHE A 142 -4.33 8.01 -8.75
CA PHE A 142 -4.69 6.87 -7.88
C PHE A 142 -6.09 6.32 -8.21
N GLN A 143 -7.06 7.19 -8.51
CA GLN A 143 -8.43 6.78 -8.86
C GLN A 143 -8.51 5.87 -10.09
N ARG A 144 -7.54 5.95 -11.00
CA ARG A 144 -7.52 5.16 -12.24
C ARG A 144 -7.14 3.69 -12.03
N LEU A 145 -6.56 3.34 -10.87
CA LEU A 145 -6.06 1.99 -10.57
C LEU A 145 -7.17 0.99 -10.22
N SER A 146 -8.15 0.83 -11.13
CA SER A 146 -9.38 0.03 -10.92
C SER A 146 -9.15 -1.47 -10.70
N LYS A 147 -7.98 -2.00 -11.07
CA LYS A 147 -7.61 -3.41 -10.90
C LYS A 147 -6.73 -3.68 -9.68
N LEU A 148 -6.52 -2.69 -8.82
CA LEU A 148 -5.69 -2.86 -7.65
C LEU A 148 -6.34 -3.84 -6.66
N GLU A 149 -5.59 -4.87 -6.29
CA GLU A 149 -5.96 -5.92 -5.33
C GLU A 149 -5.20 -5.77 -4.00
N GLU A 150 -4.00 -5.18 -4.06
CA GLU A 150 -3.10 -4.99 -2.92
C GLU A 150 -2.51 -3.57 -2.88
N LEU A 151 -2.67 -2.88 -1.76
CA LEU A 151 -2.04 -1.58 -1.49
C LEU A 151 -1.14 -1.67 -0.25
N VAL A 152 0.06 -1.09 -0.34
CA VAL A 152 0.90 -0.79 0.82
C VAL A 152 1.29 0.68 0.77
N CYS A 153 0.82 1.48 1.72
CA CYS A 153 1.24 2.87 1.91
C CYS A 153 2.19 2.94 3.09
N LEU A 154 3.42 3.37 2.84
CA LEU A 154 4.49 3.50 3.82
C LEU A 154 4.56 4.94 4.37
N ARG A 155 5.13 5.07 5.57
CA ARG A 155 5.38 6.33 6.32
C ARG A 155 4.14 7.06 6.83
N ASP A 156 3.25 7.44 5.92
CA ASP A 156 2.13 8.33 6.20
C ASP A 156 0.82 7.79 5.62
N TYR A 157 -0.27 8.25 6.23
CA TYR A 157 -1.62 7.95 5.76
C TYR A 157 -1.92 8.67 4.44
N PRO A 158 -2.42 7.98 3.40
CA PRO A 158 -2.65 8.55 2.06
C PRO A 158 -3.93 9.41 2.00
N ALA A 159 -4.02 10.45 2.82
CA ALA A 159 -5.13 11.40 2.80
C ALA A 159 -5.03 12.36 1.61
N LEU A 160 -5.29 11.88 0.39
CA LEU A 160 -5.08 12.64 -0.85
C LEU A 160 -6.25 13.56 -1.25
N THR A 161 -7.49 13.25 -0.85
CA THR A 161 -8.64 14.08 -1.22
C THR A 161 -9.03 14.98 -0.06
N PHE A 162 -9.03 16.29 -0.30
CA PHE A 162 -9.61 17.29 0.60
C PHE A 162 -10.73 18.01 -0.17
N MET A 163 -12.00 17.74 0.15
CA MET A 163 -13.10 18.56 -0.36
C MET A 163 -13.43 19.63 0.67
N SER A 164 -13.24 20.92 0.29
CA SER A 164 -13.38 22.11 1.16
C SER A 164 -14.74 22.30 1.85
N ARG A 165 -15.70 21.38 1.68
CA ARG A 165 -17.02 21.47 2.35
C ARG A 165 -17.55 20.16 2.93
N THR A 166 -17.11 19.00 2.48
CA THR A 166 -17.65 17.71 2.94
C THR A 166 -16.65 16.57 2.68
N PHE A 167 -15.89 16.21 3.72
CA PHE A 167 -15.15 14.95 3.86
C PHE A 167 -13.90 14.75 2.98
N THR A 168 -12.88 14.16 3.62
CA THR A 168 -11.73 13.56 2.92
C THR A 168 -12.16 12.16 2.45
N VAL A 169 -12.30 11.96 1.14
CA VAL A 169 -12.50 10.61 0.60
C VAL A 169 -11.16 9.92 0.52
N ASN A 170 -11.02 8.76 1.13
CA ASN A 170 -9.79 7.99 1.01
C ASN A 170 -9.72 7.36 -0.39
N CYS A 171 -8.68 7.65 -1.16
CA CYS A 171 -8.59 7.19 -2.55
C CYS A 171 -8.63 5.67 -2.69
N TRP A 172 -8.26 4.93 -1.64
CA TRP A 172 -8.28 3.47 -1.63
C TRP A 172 -9.68 2.86 -1.49
N SER A 173 -10.69 3.60 -1.01
CA SER A 173 -12.08 3.11 -0.99
C SER A 173 -12.76 3.11 -2.36
N LEU A 174 -12.09 3.71 -3.36
CA LEU A 174 -12.56 3.80 -4.74
C LEU A 174 -12.17 2.56 -5.57
N TRP A 175 -11.39 1.64 -5.02
CA TRP A 175 -10.92 0.46 -5.74
C TRP A 175 -11.78 -0.77 -5.43
N PRO A 176 -12.65 -1.18 -6.37
CA PRO A 176 -13.65 -2.22 -6.10
C PRO A 176 -13.03 -3.61 -5.87
N LYS A 177 -11.78 -3.81 -6.27
CA LYS A 177 -11.06 -5.09 -6.15
C LYS A 177 -10.03 -5.12 -5.03
N LEU A 178 -9.92 -4.05 -4.23
CA LEU A 178 -8.92 -3.96 -3.17
C LEU A 178 -9.23 -4.97 -2.06
N ARG A 179 -8.40 -6.01 -1.96
CA ARG A 179 -8.57 -7.08 -0.97
C ARG A 179 -7.73 -6.84 0.27
N ARG A 180 -6.58 -6.19 0.11
CA ARG A 180 -5.57 -6.09 1.16
C ARG A 180 -4.90 -4.73 1.16
N ALA A 181 -4.84 -4.09 2.32
CA ALA A 181 -4.26 -2.77 2.49
C ALA A 181 -3.31 -2.72 3.69
N VAL A 182 -2.20 -2.01 3.55
CA VAL A 182 -1.33 -1.62 4.67
C VAL A 182 -1.30 -0.09 4.74
N LEU A 183 -1.66 0.45 5.90
CA LEU A 183 -1.86 1.89 6.10
C LEU A 183 -1.07 2.34 7.32
N PHE A 184 -0.12 3.24 7.11
CA PHE A 184 0.60 3.91 8.19
C PHE A 184 -0.23 5.05 8.79
N LYS A 185 -0.13 5.26 10.11
CA LYS A 185 -0.71 6.42 10.82
C LYS A 185 -2.21 6.61 10.53
N ALA A 186 -2.93 5.50 10.35
CA ALA A 186 -4.35 5.52 10.06
C ALA A 186 -5.15 6.08 11.25
N PRO A 187 -6.08 7.02 11.05
CA PRO A 187 -6.87 7.61 12.13
C PRO A 187 -8.01 6.67 12.54
N VAL A 188 -7.75 5.71 13.43
CA VAL A 188 -8.73 4.68 13.78
C VAL A 188 -9.90 5.20 14.60
N GLY A 189 -9.76 6.37 15.24
CA GLY A 189 -10.87 7.07 15.89
C GLY A 189 -11.82 7.79 14.90
N SER A 190 -11.47 7.86 13.61
CA SER A 190 -12.27 8.57 12.62
C SER A 190 -13.40 7.71 12.06
N HIS A 191 -14.63 8.21 12.16
CA HIS A 191 -15.79 7.57 11.52
C HIS A 191 -15.64 7.42 10.01
N CYS A 192 -14.97 8.37 9.34
CA CYS A 192 -14.73 8.31 7.89
C CYS A 192 -13.85 7.13 7.51
N PHE A 193 -12.86 6.81 8.34
CA PHE A 193 -11.98 5.66 8.12
C PHE A 193 -12.77 4.34 8.12
N TRP A 194 -13.67 4.16 9.09
CA TRP A 194 -14.52 2.96 9.16
C TRP A 194 -15.58 2.93 8.06
N TYR A 195 -16.12 4.08 7.65
CA TYR A 195 -16.98 4.17 6.47
C TYR A 195 -16.28 3.66 5.21
N ASP A 196 -15.09 4.17 4.91
CA ASP A 196 -14.30 3.75 3.75
C ASP A 196 -13.91 2.27 3.83
N THR A 197 -13.56 1.79 5.03
CA THR A 197 -13.30 0.38 5.30
C THR A 197 -14.53 -0.45 4.97
N ALA A 198 -15.69 -0.10 5.50
CA ALA A 198 -16.95 -0.83 5.28
C ALA A 198 -17.42 -0.76 3.81
N ASN A 199 -17.26 0.38 3.16
CA ASN A 199 -17.65 0.60 1.76
C ASN A 199 -16.80 -0.23 0.77
N THR A 200 -15.56 -0.56 1.13
CA THR A 200 -14.67 -1.39 0.29
C THR A 200 -15.02 -2.88 0.42
N ALA A 201 -16.09 -3.32 -0.23
CA ALA A 201 -16.70 -4.65 -0.03
C ALA A 201 -15.75 -5.86 -0.22
N SER A 202 -14.71 -5.73 -1.05
CA SER A 202 -13.73 -6.79 -1.31
C SER A 202 -12.59 -6.85 -0.30
N LEU A 203 -12.51 -5.90 0.64
CA LEU A 203 -11.43 -5.80 1.62
C LEU A 203 -11.54 -6.92 2.66
N GLU A 204 -10.50 -7.75 2.72
CA GLU A 204 -10.37 -8.94 3.56
C GLU A 204 -9.37 -8.75 4.69
N GLN A 205 -8.29 -7.98 4.45
CA GLN A 205 -7.22 -7.75 5.44
C GLN A 205 -6.71 -6.32 5.40
N VAL A 206 -6.57 -5.71 6.58
CA VAL A 206 -5.96 -4.40 6.76
C VAL A 206 -4.86 -4.49 7.82
N VAL A 207 -3.65 -4.05 7.47
CA VAL A 207 -2.54 -3.91 8.41
C VAL A 207 -2.40 -2.42 8.73
N LEU A 208 -2.69 -2.05 9.97
CA LEU A 208 -2.59 -0.69 10.47
C LEU A 208 -1.27 -0.56 11.21
N VAL A 209 -0.35 0.20 10.62
CA VAL A 209 0.98 0.40 11.18
C VAL A 209 1.02 1.74 11.91
N ARG A 210 1.39 1.74 13.18
CA ARG A 210 1.35 2.92 14.06
C ARG A 210 0.00 3.67 13.99
N PRO A 211 -1.15 2.99 14.19
CA PRO A 211 -2.46 3.65 14.11
C PRO A 211 -2.59 4.80 15.12
N LEU A 212 -3.27 5.87 14.72
CA LEU A 212 -3.56 7.01 15.59
C LEU A 212 -4.87 6.78 16.35
N ASP A 213 -4.98 7.30 17.57
CA ASP A 213 -6.18 7.24 18.41
C ASP A 213 -6.57 5.81 18.87
N LEU A 214 -5.61 4.88 18.91
CA LEU A 214 -5.90 3.48 19.23
C LEU A 214 -6.45 3.27 20.65
N GLY A 215 -5.97 4.04 21.63
CA GLY A 215 -6.38 3.91 23.05
C GLY A 215 -7.83 4.33 23.33
N THR A 216 -8.45 5.08 22.44
CA THR A 216 -9.87 5.50 22.55
C THR A 216 -10.78 4.79 21.57
N ALA A 217 -10.23 4.05 20.60
CA ALA A 217 -11.01 3.39 19.57
C ALA A 217 -11.58 2.05 20.05
N ASN A 218 -12.87 1.84 19.81
CA ASN A 218 -13.51 0.54 19.92
C ASN A 218 -13.74 0.02 18.50
N ILE A 219 -12.71 -0.61 17.93
CA ILE A 219 -12.68 -1.05 16.52
C ILE A 219 -13.97 -1.75 16.07
N LYS A 220 -14.48 -2.68 16.90
CA LYS A 220 -15.70 -3.44 16.57
C LYS A 220 -16.96 -2.59 16.73
N GLY A 221 -17.01 -1.76 17.77
CA GLY A 221 -18.11 -0.81 17.99
C GLY A 221 -18.20 0.25 16.88
N ASP A 222 -17.08 0.85 16.51
CA ASP A 222 -16.98 1.88 15.48
C ASP A 222 -17.36 1.32 14.10
N TYR A 223 -16.83 0.14 13.76
CA TYR A 223 -17.19 -0.56 12.52
C TYR A 223 -18.68 -0.91 12.47
N ARG A 224 -19.24 -1.48 13.55
CA ARG A 224 -20.68 -1.79 13.61
C ARG A 224 -21.54 -0.53 13.55
N GLY A 225 -21.12 0.54 14.22
CA GLY A 225 -21.82 1.81 14.23
C GLY A 225 -21.98 2.40 12.83
N VAL A 226 -20.98 2.22 11.96
CA VAL A 226 -21.07 2.55 10.53
C VAL A 226 -22.07 1.64 9.82
N LEU A 227 -22.00 0.32 10.00
CA LEU A 227 -22.93 -0.62 9.35
C LEU A 227 -24.40 -0.34 9.70
N GLN A 228 -24.68 0.08 10.94
CA GLN A 228 -26.03 0.43 11.39
C GLN A 228 -26.55 1.75 10.80
N LYS A 229 -25.66 2.66 10.39
CA LYS A 229 -26.06 3.96 9.81
C LYS A 229 -26.35 3.89 8.32
N PHE A 230 -25.83 2.88 7.62
CA PHE A 230 -25.87 2.80 6.16
C PHE A 230 -26.36 1.44 5.68
N ASP A 231 -27.64 1.37 5.29
CA ASP A 231 -28.34 0.13 4.92
C ASP A 231 -27.71 -0.66 3.76
N HIS A 232 -26.90 0.00 2.91
CA HIS A 232 -26.24 -0.64 1.77
C HIS A 232 -24.95 -1.38 2.17
N LEU A 233 -24.47 -1.19 3.40
CA LEU A 233 -23.25 -1.83 3.89
C LEU A 233 -23.58 -3.15 4.59
N VAL A 234 -22.80 -4.19 4.28
CA VAL A 234 -23.04 -5.55 4.78
C VAL A 234 -21.89 -5.99 5.67
N PRO A 235 -22.16 -6.60 6.84
CA PRO A 235 -21.14 -7.24 7.67
C PRO A 235 -20.38 -8.29 6.87
N ARG A 236 -19.06 -8.39 7.08
CA ARG A 236 -18.23 -9.38 6.41
C ARG A 236 -16.99 -9.72 7.23
N ARG A 237 -16.32 -10.80 6.82
CA ARG A 237 -15.05 -11.21 7.42
C ARG A 237 -13.97 -10.18 7.10
N LEU A 238 -13.37 -9.62 8.15
CA LEU A 238 -12.31 -8.64 8.03
C LEU A 238 -11.21 -8.93 9.06
N LYS A 239 -9.98 -9.12 8.59
CA LYS A 239 -8.81 -9.26 9.44
C LYS A 239 -8.12 -7.92 9.60
N ILE A 240 -7.95 -7.45 10.83
CA ILE A 240 -7.25 -6.22 11.17
C ILE A 240 -6.00 -6.60 11.97
N VAL A 241 -4.82 -6.19 11.48
CA VAL A 241 -3.55 -6.38 12.16
C VAL A 241 -3.04 -5.02 12.61
N LEU A 242 -2.89 -4.83 13.92
CA LEU A 242 -2.33 -3.65 14.54
C LEU A 242 -0.84 -3.87 14.73
N ALA A 243 -0.01 -3.11 14.03
CA ALA A 243 1.44 -3.30 14.03
C ALA A 243 2.15 -2.05 14.57
N ASP A 244 2.93 -2.21 15.62
CA ASP A 244 3.86 -1.19 16.12
C ASP A 244 4.98 -1.88 16.93
N VAL A 245 5.95 -1.11 17.39
CA VAL A 245 6.90 -1.56 18.41
C VAL A 245 6.16 -1.85 19.72
N GLU A 246 6.65 -2.82 20.49
CA GLU A 246 5.97 -3.28 21.71
C GLU A 246 5.74 -2.16 22.75
N SER A 247 6.66 -1.20 22.86
CA SER A 247 6.53 -0.07 23.78
C SER A 247 5.40 0.91 23.44
N ASP A 248 5.06 1.03 22.15
CA ASP A 248 4.19 2.09 21.63
C ASP A 248 2.81 1.56 21.25
N LEU A 249 2.65 0.24 21.14
CA LEU A 249 1.38 -0.38 20.75
C LEU A 249 0.36 -0.32 21.90
N ALA A 250 -0.41 0.78 21.93
CA ALA A 250 -1.47 0.99 22.90
C ALA A 250 -2.50 -0.16 22.92
N ASP A 251 -3.14 -0.34 24.07
CA ASP A 251 -4.28 -1.24 24.19
C ASP A 251 -5.51 -0.68 23.48
N VAL A 252 -6.29 -1.59 22.90
CA VAL A 252 -7.55 -1.28 22.22
C VAL A 252 -8.69 -1.40 23.23
N GLN A 253 -9.70 -0.55 23.11
CA GLN A 253 -10.92 -0.72 23.90
C GLN A 253 -11.69 -1.96 23.41
N THR A 254 -11.77 -2.97 24.28
CA THR A 254 -12.44 -4.25 23.98
C THR A 254 -13.83 -4.38 24.57
N ALA A 255 -14.33 -3.32 25.22
CA ALA A 255 -15.65 -3.29 25.83
C ALA A 255 -16.74 -3.64 24.81
N ASP A 256 -17.66 -4.52 25.21
CA ASP A 256 -18.84 -4.93 24.43
C ASP A 256 -18.52 -5.55 23.06
N TRP A 257 -17.29 -6.02 22.81
CA TRP A 257 -16.92 -6.64 21.53
C TRP A 257 -17.81 -7.81 21.15
N ALA A 258 -18.24 -8.62 22.13
CA ALA A 258 -19.17 -9.72 21.91
C ALA A 258 -20.58 -9.25 21.48
N LYS A 259 -21.01 -8.07 21.94
CA LYS A 259 -22.28 -7.45 21.52
C LYS A 259 -22.16 -6.84 20.13
N HIS A 260 -21.00 -6.26 19.82
CA HIS A 260 -20.77 -5.60 18.53
C HIS A 260 -20.45 -6.57 17.38
N ASP A 261 -19.87 -7.73 17.67
CA ASP A 261 -19.50 -8.73 16.66
C ASP A 261 -19.78 -10.14 17.20
N PRO A 262 -21.07 -10.52 17.34
CA PRO A 262 -21.45 -11.81 17.92
C PRO A 262 -21.02 -12.99 17.05
N GLU A 263 -20.88 -12.79 15.74
CA GLU A 263 -20.48 -13.81 14.78
C GLU A 263 -18.95 -13.92 14.62
N GLY A 264 -18.17 -13.02 15.24
CA GLY A 264 -16.71 -13.00 15.14
C GLY A 264 -16.20 -12.73 13.73
N LEU A 265 -16.92 -11.91 12.96
CA LEU A 265 -16.55 -11.58 11.58
C LEU A 265 -15.30 -10.69 11.53
N VAL A 266 -15.09 -9.83 12.54
CA VAL A 266 -13.93 -8.94 12.62
C VAL A 266 -12.88 -9.54 13.54
N VAL A 267 -11.75 -9.93 12.99
CA VAL A 267 -10.61 -10.46 13.75
C VAL A 267 -9.59 -9.36 13.93
N VAL A 268 -9.18 -9.08 15.17
CA VAL A 268 -8.17 -8.06 15.49
C VAL A 268 -6.96 -8.74 16.12
N GLU A 269 -5.77 -8.54 15.55
CA GLU A 269 -4.50 -9.11 16.00
C GLU A 269 -3.47 -8.01 16.29
N LYS A 270 -2.63 -8.20 17.30
CA LYS A 270 -1.44 -7.37 17.56
C LYS A 270 -0.20 -8.03 16.96
N TYR A 271 0.56 -7.28 16.16
CA TYR A 271 1.85 -7.72 15.62
C TYR A 271 2.95 -6.80 16.15
N HIS A 272 3.88 -7.36 16.92
CA HIS A 272 5.00 -6.59 17.46
C HIS A 272 6.13 -6.51 16.44
N ILE A 273 6.52 -5.28 16.09
CA ILE A 273 7.68 -5.03 15.23
C ILE A 273 8.94 -5.13 16.09
N PRO A 274 9.90 -6.02 15.74
CA PRO A 274 11.13 -6.17 16.51
C PRO A 274 11.96 -4.89 16.50
N THR A 275 12.41 -4.46 17.69
CA THR A 275 13.32 -3.32 17.85
C THR A 275 14.77 -3.77 17.86
N SER A 276 15.68 -2.90 17.40
CA SER A 276 17.12 -3.15 17.57
C SER A 276 17.48 -3.08 19.06
N PHE A 277 18.40 -3.93 19.51
CA PHE A 277 18.87 -3.91 20.90
C PHE A 277 19.59 -2.58 21.25
N TYR A 278 20.12 -1.88 20.26
CA TYR A 278 20.91 -0.67 20.44
C TYR A 278 20.08 0.62 20.51
N GLY A 279 18.82 0.60 20.06
CA GLY A 279 17.86 1.70 20.23
C GLY A 279 18.26 3.02 19.52
N ASP A 280 19.12 2.93 18.52
CA ASP A 280 19.69 4.05 17.77
C ASP A 280 18.82 4.50 16.58
N GLU A 281 17.88 3.66 16.15
CA GLU A 281 16.93 3.96 15.07
C GLU A 281 15.65 4.62 15.61
N GLY A 282 15.19 5.69 14.97
CA GLY A 282 13.89 6.29 15.27
C GLY A 282 12.76 5.30 14.96
N VAL A 283 11.77 5.18 15.86
CA VAL A 283 10.67 4.21 15.74
C VAL A 283 9.92 4.29 14.40
N ASP A 284 9.70 5.50 13.88
CA ASP A 284 9.06 5.72 12.57
C ASP A 284 9.87 5.09 11.43
N GLU A 285 11.20 5.25 11.45
CA GLU A 285 12.09 4.72 10.43
C GLU A 285 12.20 3.19 10.53
N LEU A 286 12.28 2.67 11.76
CA LEU A 286 12.32 1.23 12.04
C LEU A 286 11.04 0.53 11.55
N CYS A 287 9.87 1.02 11.96
CA CYS A 287 8.59 0.47 11.51
C CYS A 287 8.44 0.56 9.99
N CYS A 288 8.82 1.70 9.39
CA CYS A 288 8.80 1.87 7.94
C CYS A 288 9.73 0.88 7.24
N GLY A 289 10.96 0.71 7.72
CA GLY A 289 11.96 -0.21 7.16
C GLY A 289 11.51 -1.67 7.25
N TRP A 290 10.98 -2.07 8.40
CA TRP A 290 10.45 -3.42 8.62
C TRP A 290 9.29 -3.75 7.67
N VAL A 291 8.29 -2.86 7.63
CA VAL A 291 7.11 -3.03 6.77
C VAL A 291 7.49 -2.98 5.30
N LYS A 292 8.38 -2.06 4.90
CA LYS A 292 8.88 -1.98 3.53
C LYS A 292 9.58 -3.26 3.10
N THR A 293 10.39 -3.85 3.97
CA THR A 293 11.08 -5.12 3.68
C THR A 293 10.07 -6.26 3.50
N ALA A 294 9.09 -6.38 4.40
CA ALA A 294 8.04 -7.40 4.29
C ALA A 294 7.14 -7.17 3.06
N ALA A 295 6.84 -5.92 2.75
CA ALA A 295 6.06 -5.53 1.57
C ALA A 295 6.82 -5.77 0.27
N LEU A 296 8.13 -5.52 0.20
CA LEU A 296 8.91 -5.83 -1.00
C LEU A 296 9.10 -7.34 -1.18
N ASN A 297 9.23 -8.09 -0.09
CA ASN A 297 9.38 -9.54 -0.14
C ASN A 297 8.05 -10.28 -0.32
N GLY A 298 6.90 -9.62 -0.15
CA GLY A 298 5.58 -10.26 -0.25
C GLY A 298 5.17 -11.10 0.96
N SER A 299 5.85 -10.97 2.09
CA SER A 299 5.55 -11.71 3.33
C SER A 299 4.59 -10.99 4.28
N ILE A 300 4.25 -9.73 4.00
CA ILE A 300 3.42 -8.91 4.89
C ILE A 300 2.02 -9.50 5.14
N TRP A 301 1.44 -10.18 4.14
CA TRP A 301 0.10 -10.74 4.25
C TRP A 301 0.05 -12.02 5.11
N SER A 302 1.18 -12.69 5.29
CA SER A 302 1.29 -13.86 6.18
C SER A 302 1.58 -13.48 7.63
N TRP A 303 1.56 -12.18 7.98
CA TRP A 303 1.68 -11.76 9.37
C TRP A 303 0.52 -12.31 10.19
N ALA A 304 0.89 -13.07 11.22
CA ALA A 304 0.00 -13.58 12.24
C ALA A 304 0.44 -12.96 13.56
N GLY A 305 -0.44 -12.12 14.12
CA GLY A 305 -0.24 -11.51 15.41
C GLY A 305 -0.85 -12.33 16.54
N GLN A 306 -0.73 -11.81 17.76
CA GLN A 306 -1.50 -12.32 18.90
C GLN A 306 -2.95 -11.83 18.77
N PRO A 307 -3.96 -12.72 18.78
CA PRO A 307 -5.35 -12.29 18.71
C PRO A 307 -5.73 -11.51 19.97
N ILE A 308 -6.42 -10.38 19.79
CA ILE A 308 -6.99 -9.63 20.91
C ILE A 308 -8.33 -10.27 21.27
N VAL A 309 -8.43 -10.77 22.49
CA VAL A 309 -9.68 -11.31 23.04
C VAL A 309 -10.29 -10.25 23.95
N ALA A 310 -11.62 -10.17 23.99
CA ALA A 310 -12.32 -9.29 24.91
C ALA A 310 -11.92 -9.59 26.37
N ALA A 311 -11.81 -8.54 27.19
CA ALA A 311 -11.52 -8.72 28.61
C ALA A 311 -12.61 -9.58 29.28
N PRO A 312 -12.26 -10.49 30.22
CA PRO A 312 -13.18 -11.46 30.81
C PRO A 312 -14.25 -10.88 31.77
N GLY A 313 -14.70 -9.64 31.58
CA GLY A 313 -15.75 -8.98 32.36
C GLY A 313 -17.07 -8.73 31.62
N ASP A 314 -17.11 -8.87 30.30
CA ASP A 314 -18.31 -8.52 29.48
C ASP A 314 -19.22 -9.72 29.15
N ALA A 315 -18.95 -10.89 29.74
CA ALA A 315 -19.78 -12.08 29.62
C ALA A 315 -20.80 -12.15 30.77
N GLY A 316 -21.73 -11.20 30.81
CA GLY A 316 -22.98 -11.30 31.56
C GLY A 316 -22.99 -10.71 32.97
N GLU A 317 -23.61 -9.54 33.09
CA GLU A 317 -24.70 -9.30 34.05
C GLU A 317 -25.97 -8.91 33.28
#